data_AF-A0AAV4Q0I6-F1
#
_entry.id   AF-A0AAV4Q0I6-F1
#
_cell.length_a   1.000
_cell.length_b   1.000
_cell.length_c   1.000
_cell.angle_alpha   90.00
_cell.angle_beta   90.00
_cell.angle_gamma   90.00
#
_symmetry.space_group_name_H-M   'P 1'
#
loop_
_entity.id
_entity.type
_entity.pdbx_description
1 polymer ?
#
loop_
_entity_poly.entity_id
_entity_poly.type
_entity_poly.pdbx_seq_one_letter_code
_entity_poly.pdbx_strand_id
1 'polypeptide(L)'
;MEVTSSATTNNELEKVQKKYGDMRGELIFIHMVKGSNKLGLSLAGNKDRTKMSVFVCGMHPKGLAAKDGRFRIGDELLEVNGVVVYGRCHLNASAMIKSLSGTAYKILLLRREGAIEEMAVKPLTQFPSELDEEATEDKYCHYRGMHTVTVRKVISIHSWFVFSLKKTPLLLNV
;
A
#
# COMPACT_ATOMS: atom_id res chain seq x y z
N MET A 1 20.38 -12.08 16.18
CA MET A 1 19.74 -11.35 15.06
C MET A 1 19.40 -9.98 15.57
N GLU A 2 20.06 -8.95 15.02
CA GLU A 2 19.97 -7.57 15.50
C GLU A 2 18.59 -7.00 15.19
N VAL A 3 17.81 -6.77 16.24
CA VAL A 3 16.49 -6.14 16.16
C VAL A 3 16.72 -4.65 15.98
N THR A 4 16.42 -4.11 14.79
CA THR A 4 16.67 -2.71 14.47
C THR A 4 15.67 -1.81 15.21
N SER A 5 16.08 -1.39 16.41
CA SER A 5 15.31 -0.57 17.34
C SER A 5 15.17 0.86 16.82
N SER A 6 13.99 1.24 16.35
CA SER A 6 13.61 2.64 16.24
C SER A 6 12.15 2.83 16.64
N ALA A 7 11.97 3.19 17.92
CA ALA A 7 10.76 3.74 18.56
C ALA A 7 9.56 2.82 18.85
N THR A 8 9.75 1.54 19.15
CA THR A 8 8.68 0.68 19.71
C THR A 8 8.88 0.51 21.21
N THR A 9 7.83 0.70 22.01
CA THR A 9 7.93 0.47 23.47
C THR A 9 8.05 -1.04 23.76
N ASN A 10 8.77 -1.42 24.82
CA ASN A 10 8.96 -2.83 25.20
C ASN A 10 7.62 -3.60 25.31
N ASN A 11 6.56 -2.94 25.78
CA ASN A 11 5.23 -3.52 25.92
C ASN A 11 4.53 -3.77 24.56
N GLU A 12 4.72 -2.89 23.57
CA GLU A 12 4.18 -3.11 22.22
C GLU A 12 4.86 -4.31 21.54
N LEU A 13 6.18 -4.48 21.73
CA LEU A 13 6.92 -5.62 21.19
C LEU A 13 6.44 -6.95 21.80
N GLU A 14 6.22 -7.01 23.11
CA GLU A 14 5.69 -8.21 23.77
C GLU A 14 4.30 -8.60 23.25
N LYS A 15 3.42 -7.61 23.04
CA LYS A 15 2.08 -7.84 22.47
C LYS A 15 2.16 -8.39 21.05
N VAL A 16 3.02 -7.81 20.21
CA VAL A 16 3.25 -8.26 18.84
C VAL A 16 3.81 -9.68 18.83
N GLN A 17 4.81 -9.97 19.67
CA GLN A 17 5.40 -11.30 19.77
C GLN A 17 4.38 -12.34 20.24
N LYS A 18 3.52 -12.01 21.22
CA LYS A 18 2.46 -12.90 21.68
C LYS A 18 1.42 -13.18 20.60
N LYS A 19 1.14 -12.20 19.72
CA LYS A 19 0.11 -12.28 18.69
C LYS A 19 0.59 -12.92 17.39
N TYR A 20 1.84 -12.66 17.00
CA TYR A 20 2.39 -13.03 15.69
C TYR A 20 3.67 -13.87 15.78
N GLY A 21 4.14 -14.21 16.98
CA GLY A 21 5.40 -14.94 17.19
C GLY A 21 5.44 -16.37 16.65
N ASP A 22 4.28 -16.96 16.33
CA ASP A 22 4.17 -18.28 15.69
C ASP A 22 4.16 -18.18 14.15
N MET A 23 4.06 -16.97 13.59
CA MET A 23 4.08 -16.81 12.14
C MET A 23 5.47 -17.09 11.57
N ARG A 24 5.52 -17.85 10.47
CA ARG A 24 6.77 -18.15 9.77
C ARG A 24 7.25 -16.93 9.00
N GLY A 25 8.32 -16.31 9.47
CA GLY A 25 8.98 -15.18 8.82
C GLY A 25 9.65 -14.24 9.82
N GLU A 26 10.20 -13.15 9.30
CA GLU A 26 10.78 -12.06 10.09
C GLU A 26 9.74 -10.96 10.30
N LEU A 27 9.46 -10.61 11.54
CA LEU A 27 8.62 -9.47 11.88
C LEU A 27 9.44 -8.18 11.80
N ILE A 28 8.96 -7.20 11.03
CA ILE A 28 9.64 -5.93 10.81
C ILE A 28 8.72 -4.81 11.25
N PHE A 29 9.22 -3.98 12.16
CA PHE A 29 8.52 -2.79 12.61
C PHE A 29 9.11 -1.55 11.94
N ILE A 30 8.26 -0.77 11.30
CA ILE A 30 8.65 0.47 10.61
C ILE A 30 7.87 1.62 11.20
N HIS A 31 8.60 2.60 11.72
CA HIS A 31 8.07 3.89 12.13
C HIS A 31 8.57 4.99 11.19
N MET A 32 7.65 5.76 10.61
CA MET A 32 7.95 6.89 9.73
C MET A 32 7.06 8.07 10.06
N VAL A 33 7.59 9.29 9.99
CA VAL A 33 6.79 10.51 10.14
C VAL A 33 6.09 10.83 8.81
N LYS A 34 4.80 11.12 8.86
CA LYS A 34 4.00 11.53 7.71
C LYS A 34 4.41 12.96 7.32
N GLY A 35 5.09 13.10 6.19
CA GLY A 35 5.39 14.39 5.58
C GLY A 35 4.31 14.81 4.57
N SER A 36 4.66 15.71 3.65
CA SER A 36 3.84 16.05 2.47
C SER A 36 3.72 14.89 1.49
N ASN A 37 4.77 14.07 1.37
CA ASN A 37 4.79 12.91 0.48
C ASN A 37 3.84 11.81 0.96
N LYS A 38 3.13 11.20 0.01
CA LYS A 38 2.36 9.96 0.23
C LYS A 38 3.28 8.80 0.61
N LEU A 39 2.71 7.77 1.23
CA LEU A 39 3.44 6.56 1.61
C LEU A 39 4.08 5.90 0.38
N GLY A 40 3.33 5.83 -0.72
CA GLY A 40 3.85 5.40 -2.02
C GLY A 40 3.97 3.87 -2.10
N LEU A 41 3.04 3.15 -1.50
CA LEU A 41 2.96 1.69 -1.58
C LEU A 41 1.84 1.27 -2.52
N SER A 42 2.14 0.26 -3.34
CA SER A 42 1.13 -0.47 -4.11
C SER A 42 0.87 -1.81 -3.43
N LEU A 43 -0.40 -2.11 -3.18
CA LEU A 43 -0.82 -3.28 -2.44
C LEU A 43 -1.45 -4.33 -3.36
N ALA A 44 -1.14 -5.60 -3.08
CA ALA A 44 -1.72 -6.75 -3.74
C ALA A 44 -2.39 -7.69 -2.74
N GLY A 45 -3.44 -8.38 -3.18
CA GLY A 45 -4.01 -9.49 -2.42
C GLY A 45 -3.26 -10.79 -2.69
N ASN A 46 -3.62 -11.83 -1.94
CA ASN A 46 -3.22 -13.21 -2.25
C ASN A 46 -3.91 -13.72 -3.53
N LYS A 47 -3.22 -14.56 -4.28
CA LYS A 47 -3.73 -15.30 -5.44
C LYS A 47 -4.87 -16.23 -5.03
N ASP A 48 -4.75 -16.85 -3.86
CA ASP A 48 -5.81 -17.62 -3.21
C ASP A 48 -6.70 -16.67 -2.40
N ARG A 49 -7.94 -16.48 -2.87
CA ARG A 49 -8.91 -15.58 -2.22
C ARG A 49 -9.35 -16.05 -0.84
N THR A 50 -9.12 -17.32 -0.50
CA THR A 50 -9.43 -17.85 0.83
C THR A 50 -8.40 -17.40 1.86
N LYS A 51 -7.16 -17.14 1.41
CA LYS A 51 -6.05 -16.65 2.24
C LYS A 51 -5.99 -15.13 2.13
N MET A 52 -6.81 -14.45 2.93
CA MET A 52 -6.91 -12.99 2.92
C MET A 52 -5.63 -12.33 3.47
N SER A 53 -4.66 -12.11 2.58
CA SER A 53 -3.38 -11.43 2.86
C SER A 53 -3.19 -10.19 1.98
N VAL A 54 -2.38 -9.26 2.48
CA VAL A 54 -2.06 -8.00 1.80
C VAL A 54 -0.54 -7.87 1.69
N PHE A 55 -0.04 -7.77 0.47
CA PHE A 55 1.38 -7.71 0.17
C PHE A 55 1.76 -6.37 -0.45
N VAL A 56 3.00 -5.93 -0.22
CA VAL A 56 3.63 -4.87 -1.01
C VAL A 56 4.01 -5.44 -2.37
N CYS A 57 3.34 -5.00 -3.44
CA CYS A 57 3.68 -5.39 -4.80
C CYS A 57 4.54 -4.34 -5.53
N GLY A 58 4.60 -3.12 -5.01
CA GLY A 58 5.36 -2.04 -5.61
C GLY A 58 5.59 -0.88 -4.65
N MET A 59 6.63 -0.11 -4.90
CA MET A 59 6.97 1.09 -4.15
C MET A 59 7.29 2.22 -5.13
N HIS A 60 6.61 3.35 -4.97
CA HIS A 60 6.88 4.51 -5.80
C HIS A 60 8.26 5.09 -5.46
N PRO A 61 9.17 5.32 -6.43
CA PRO A 61 10.54 5.78 -6.15
C PRO A 61 10.64 7.09 -5.36
N LYS A 62 9.66 8.00 -5.53
CA LYS A 62 9.59 9.28 -4.79
C LYS A 62 8.73 9.22 -3.52
N GLY A 63 8.13 8.07 -3.24
CA GLY A 63 7.29 7.83 -2.06
C GLY A 63 8.11 7.70 -0.78
N LEU A 64 7.44 7.88 0.36
CA LEU A 64 8.09 7.78 1.67
C LEU A 64 8.68 6.39 1.92
N ALA A 65 7.97 5.33 1.54
CA ALA A 65 8.42 3.94 1.73
C ALA A 65 9.70 3.61 0.94
N ALA A 66 9.82 4.10 -0.29
CA ALA A 66 11.01 3.91 -1.10
C ALA A 66 12.21 4.71 -0.57
N LYS A 67 11.96 5.94 -0.09
CA LYS A 67 12.99 6.77 0.56
C LYS A 67 13.49 6.18 1.88
N ASP A 68 12.60 5.54 2.64
CA ASP A 68 12.96 4.85 3.89
C ASP A 68 13.79 3.57 3.63
N GLY A 69 13.52 2.86 2.53
CA GLY A 69 14.37 1.76 2.03
C GLY A 69 14.27 0.45 2.82
N ARG A 70 13.53 0.41 3.94
CA ARG A 70 13.36 -0.83 4.73
C ARG A 70 12.29 -1.77 4.16
N PHE A 71 11.35 -1.25 3.39
CA PHE A 71 10.32 -2.03 2.70
C PHE A 71 10.91 -2.85 1.57
N ARG A 72 10.35 -4.04 1.34
CA ARG A 72 10.66 -4.89 0.20
C ARG A 72 9.37 -5.36 -0.47
N ILE A 73 9.49 -5.64 -1.76
CA ILE A 73 8.41 -6.29 -2.51
C ILE A 73 8.20 -7.69 -1.94
N GLY A 74 6.95 -8.05 -1.69
CA GLY A 74 6.55 -9.30 -1.04
C GLY A 74 6.36 -9.19 0.47
N ASP A 75 6.68 -8.05 1.10
CA ASP A 75 6.37 -7.86 2.53
C ASP A 75 4.86 -7.92 2.76
N GLU A 76 4.43 -8.70 3.74
CA GLU A 76 3.02 -8.85 4.12
C GLU A 76 2.66 -7.86 5.21
N LEU A 77 1.59 -7.07 5.01
CA LEU A 77 1.13 -6.09 5.98
C LEU A 77 0.29 -6.78 7.05
N LEU A 78 0.68 -6.63 8.32
CA LEU A 78 -0.07 -7.15 9.46
C LEU A 78 -0.89 -6.06 10.13
N GLU A 79 -0.26 -4.93 10.46
CA GLU A 79 -0.88 -3.81 11.16
C GLU A 79 -0.39 -2.46 10.64
N VAL A 80 -1.26 -1.45 10.69
CA VAL A 80 -0.91 -0.05 10.41
C VAL A 80 -1.54 0.86 11.46
N ASN A 81 -0.73 1.65 12.17
CA ASN A 81 -1.12 2.50 13.29
C ASN A 81 -1.93 1.75 14.36
N GLY A 82 -1.57 0.50 14.65
CA GLY A 82 -2.26 -0.37 15.60
C GLY A 82 -3.57 -0.98 15.06
N VAL A 83 -3.95 -0.68 13.81
CA VAL A 83 -5.11 -1.28 13.16
C VAL A 83 -4.69 -2.52 12.38
N VAL A 84 -5.34 -3.65 12.67
CA VAL A 84 -5.07 -4.94 12.01
C VAL A 84 -5.61 -4.93 10.58
N VAL A 85 -4.69 -5.11 9.63
CA VAL A 85 -4.99 -5.29 8.20
C VAL A 85 -4.82 -6.74 7.74
N TYR A 86 -4.17 -7.58 8.54
CA TYR A 86 -4.15 -9.02 8.35
C TYR A 86 -5.57 -9.60 8.27
N GLY A 87 -5.81 -10.55 7.36
CA GLY A 87 -7.14 -11.13 7.14
C GLY A 87 -8.08 -10.25 6.31
N ARG A 88 -7.63 -9.12 5.77
CA ARG A 88 -8.42 -8.24 4.89
C ARG A 88 -7.92 -8.32 3.45
N CYS A 89 -8.78 -7.94 2.51
CA CYS A 89 -8.36 -7.77 1.12
C CYS A 89 -7.58 -6.45 0.95
N HIS A 90 -6.73 -6.40 -0.08
CA HIS A 90 -5.90 -5.23 -0.40
C HIS A 90 -6.70 -3.93 -0.61
N LEU A 91 -7.93 -4.02 -1.14
CA LEU A 91 -8.82 -2.85 -1.30
C LEU A 91 -9.23 -2.27 0.05
N ASN A 92 -9.60 -3.13 1.01
CA ASN A 92 -9.97 -2.71 2.36
C ASN A 92 -8.75 -2.13 3.09
N ALA A 93 -7.60 -2.79 3.02
CA ALA A 93 -6.37 -2.29 3.63
C ALA A 93 -5.96 -0.93 3.04
N SER A 94 -6.06 -0.75 1.73
CA SER A 94 -5.80 0.53 1.06
C SER A 94 -6.70 1.65 1.58
N ALA A 95 -8.01 1.40 1.66
CA ALA A 95 -8.95 2.39 2.17
C ALA A 95 -8.66 2.76 3.63
N MET A 96 -8.36 1.76 4.46
CA MET A 96 -8.01 1.96 5.87
C MET A 96 -6.75 2.83 5.98
N ILE A 97 -5.67 2.49 5.29
CA ILE A 97 -4.40 3.24 5.34
C ILE A 97 -4.59 4.70 4.89
N LYS A 98 -5.41 4.94 3.87
CA LYS A 98 -5.76 6.30 3.42
C LYS A 98 -6.56 7.09 4.45
N SER A 99 -7.49 6.42 5.13
CA SER A 99 -8.34 7.04 6.15
C SER A 99 -7.62 7.34 7.46
N LEU A 100 -6.44 6.77 7.70
CA LEU A 100 -5.69 6.99 8.92
C LEU A 100 -5.23 8.46 8.99
N SER A 101 -5.82 9.17 9.95
CA SER A 101 -5.32 10.45 10.43
C SER A 101 -4.17 10.22 11.41
N GLY A 102 -3.21 11.13 11.42
CA GLY A 102 -2.02 11.04 12.26
C GLY A 102 -0.79 11.61 11.58
N THR A 103 0.21 11.94 12.39
CA THR A 103 1.49 12.51 11.95
C THR A 103 2.55 11.46 11.67
N ALA A 104 2.24 10.16 11.83
CA ALA A 104 3.17 9.07 11.63
C ALA A 104 2.48 7.79 11.11
N TYR A 105 3.27 6.96 10.44
CA TYR A 105 2.97 5.58 10.08
C TYR A 105 3.77 4.64 10.97
N LYS A 106 3.08 3.80 11.75
CA LYS A 106 3.59 2.65 12.49
C LYS A 106 3.12 1.40 11.77
N ILE A 107 3.98 0.77 10.99
CA ILE A 107 3.62 -0.38 10.15
C ILE A 107 4.33 -1.62 10.70
N LEU A 108 3.56 -2.69 10.90
CA LEU A 108 4.08 -4.01 11.21
C LEU A 108 3.98 -4.88 9.96
N LEU A 109 5.12 -5.42 9.53
CA LEU A 109 5.26 -6.28 8.37
C LEU A 109 5.72 -7.67 8.79
N LEU A 110 5.40 -8.66 7.95
CA LEU A 110 5.98 -9.99 7.98
C LEU A 110 6.72 -10.23 6.66
N ARG A 111 8.03 -10.49 6.76
CA ARG A 111 8.86 -10.85 5.62
C ARG A 111 9.10 -12.36 5.62
N ARG A 112 8.63 -13.02 4.56
CA ARG A 112 8.75 -14.47 4.39
C ARG A 112 9.19 -14.83 2.98
N GLU A 113 9.98 -15.90 2.89
CA GLU A 113 10.38 -16.46 1.60
C GLU A 113 9.16 -16.98 0.84
N GLY A 114 9.14 -16.79 -0.47
CA GLY A 114 8.03 -17.23 -1.34
C GLY A 114 6.78 -16.34 -1.34
N ALA A 115 6.72 -15.28 -0.53
CA ALA A 115 5.55 -14.37 -0.48
C ALA A 115 5.21 -13.76 -1.86
N ILE A 116 6.23 -13.51 -2.69
CA ILE A 116 6.07 -12.95 -4.03
C ILE A 116 5.24 -13.89 -4.94
N GLU A 117 5.40 -15.20 -4.79
CA GLU A 117 4.68 -16.21 -5.60
C GLU A 117 3.21 -16.34 -5.20
N GLU A 118 2.89 -15.96 -3.97
CA GLU A 118 1.52 -15.95 -3.45
C GLU A 118 0.73 -14.71 -3.87
N MET A 119 1.39 -13.66 -4.35
CA MET A 119 0.69 -12.44 -4.79
C MET A 119 -0.21 -12.72 -5.99
N ALA A 120 -1.40 -12.12 -6.00
CA ALA A 120 -2.33 -12.22 -7.14
C ALA A 120 -1.83 -11.51 -8.40
N VAL A 121 -0.81 -10.65 -8.25
CA VAL A 121 -0.22 -9.83 -9.30
C VAL A 121 1.29 -9.95 -9.26
N LYS A 122 1.96 -9.69 -10.38
CA LYS A 122 3.42 -9.60 -10.42
C LYS A 122 3.89 -8.32 -9.73
N PRO A 123 5.11 -8.30 -9.17
CA PRO A 123 5.78 -7.08 -8.76
C PRO A 123 5.70 -5.97 -9.81
N LEU A 124 5.40 -4.76 -9.35
CA LEU A 124 5.36 -3.58 -10.22
C LEU A 124 6.77 -3.02 -10.39
N THR A 125 7.18 -2.91 -11.64
CA THR A 125 8.46 -2.32 -12.03
C THR A 125 8.29 -0.94 -12.67
N GLN A 126 7.06 -0.57 -13.00
CA GLN A 126 6.71 0.69 -13.66
C GLN A 126 5.66 1.41 -12.81
N PHE A 127 5.96 2.66 -12.48
CA PHE A 127 5.03 3.54 -11.78
C PHE A 127 4.66 4.69 -12.72
N PRO A 128 3.36 5.05 -12.82
CA PRO A 128 2.96 6.26 -13.52
C PRO A 128 3.69 7.46 -12.92
N SER A 129 4.19 8.37 -13.77
CA SER A 129 4.86 9.62 -13.35
C SER A 129 3.92 10.63 -12.68
N GLU A 130 2.64 10.32 -12.50
CA GLU A 130 1.60 11.21 -11.96
C GLU A 130 1.85 11.67 -10.51
N LEU A 131 2.79 11.04 -9.79
CA LEU A 131 3.19 11.49 -8.44
C LEU A 131 4.19 12.66 -8.45
N ASP A 132 4.53 13.18 -9.62
CA ASP A 132 5.34 14.38 -9.81
C ASP A 132 4.52 15.68 -9.84
N GLU A 133 3.19 15.59 -9.75
CA GLU A 133 2.30 16.75 -9.90
C GLU A 133 1.43 16.96 -8.65
N GLU A 134 2.10 17.28 -7.54
CA GLU A 134 1.52 18.26 -6.62
C GLU A 134 1.64 19.63 -7.34
N ALA A 135 0.49 20.18 -7.76
CA ALA A 135 0.27 21.40 -8.58
C ALA A 135 0.01 21.18 -10.09
N THR A 136 -1.04 20.44 -10.46
CA THR A 136 -1.61 20.51 -11.83
C THR A 136 -2.57 21.68 -12.07
N GLU A 137 -2.68 22.62 -11.12
CA GLU A 137 -3.35 23.90 -11.38
C GLU A 137 -2.45 24.88 -12.16
N ASP A 138 -1.13 24.81 -12.00
CA ASP A 138 -0.19 25.72 -12.70
C ASP A 138 0.28 25.20 -14.07
N LYS A 139 0.23 23.89 -14.31
CA LYS A 139 0.72 23.31 -15.57
C LYS A 139 -0.14 23.69 -16.78
N TYR A 140 -1.41 23.97 -16.54
CA TYR A 140 -2.38 24.27 -17.59
C TYR A 140 -2.94 25.70 -17.52
N CYS A 141 -2.61 26.47 -16.48
CA CYS A 141 -3.08 27.85 -16.31
C CYS A 141 -2.65 28.78 -17.46
N HIS A 142 -1.60 28.42 -18.20
CA HIS A 142 -1.07 29.16 -19.34
C HIS A 142 -1.88 28.95 -20.63
N TYR A 143 -2.76 27.93 -20.70
CA TYR A 143 -3.62 27.72 -21.86
C TYR A 143 -4.86 28.60 -21.78
N ARG A 144 -4.92 29.61 -22.65
CA ARG A 144 -6.08 30.49 -22.79
C ARG A 144 -7.32 29.66 -23.16
N GLY A 145 -8.37 29.74 -22.34
CA GLY A 145 -9.62 28.98 -22.54
C GLY A 145 -9.70 27.65 -21.80
N MET A 146 -8.74 27.34 -20.92
CA MET A 146 -8.88 26.22 -19.98
C MET A 146 -10.05 26.48 -19.02
N HIS A 147 -11.05 25.60 -19.05
CA HIS A 147 -12.14 25.58 -18.09
C HIS A 147 -12.19 24.20 -17.42
N THR A 148 -12.37 24.19 -16.09
CA THR A 148 -12.50 22.95 -15.32
C THR A 148 -13.83 22.28 -15.62
N VAL A 149 -13.81 21.19 -16.37
CA VAL A 149 -15.00 20.37 -16.61
C VAL A 149 -15.13 19.36 -15.47
N THR A 150 -16.15 19.52 -14.64
CA THR A 150 -16.46 18.55 -13.58
C THR A 150 -17.12 17.33 -14.20
N VAL A 151 -16.34 16.27 -14.44
CA VAL A 151 -16.89 15.01 -14.94
C VAL A 151 -17.59 14.29 -13.79
N ARG A 152 -18.92 14.30 -13.80
CA ARG A 152 -19.71 13.44 -12.89
C ARG A 152 -19.63 12.01 -13.40
N LYS A 153 -18.84 11.17 -12.74
CA LYS A 153 -18.81 9.73 -13.01
C LYS A 153 -20.17 9.14 -12.67
N VAL A 154 -21.01 8.92 -13.68
CA VAL A 154 -22.28 8.21 -13.53
C VAL A 154 -21.94 6.73 -13.33
N ILE A 155 -22.13 6.21 -12.12
CA ILE A 155 -22.11 4.77 -11.87
C ILE A 155 -23.46 4.25 -12.36
N SER A 156 -23.55 3.92 -13.66
CA SER A 156 -24.74 3.30 -14.24
C SER A 156 -24.71 1.80 -13.97
N ILE A 157 -25.73 1.29 -13.26
CA ILE A 157 -25.76 -0.06 -12.68
C ILE A 157 -26.18 -1.13 -13.72
N HIS A 158 -26.35 -0.79 -15.00
CA HIS A 158 -26.72 -1.77 -16.03
C HIS A 158 -25.95 -1.52 -17.33
N SER A 159 -24.90 -2.31 -17.56
CA SER A 159 -24.58 -2.82 -18.90
C SER A 159 -23.57 -3.96 -18.80
N TRP A 160 -24.08 -5.19 -18.99
CA TRP A 160 -23.27 -6.33 -19.37
C TRP A 160 -22.92 -6.17 -20.85
N PHE A 161 -21.68 -5.82 -21.18
CA PHE A 161 -21.14 -6.02 -22.53
C PHE A 161 -19.70 -6.51 -22.46
N VAL A 162 -19.48 -7.53 -23.28
CA VAL A 162 -18.32 -8.41 -23.42
C VAL A 162 -16.98 -7.66 -23.52
N PHE A 163 -16.01 -8.03 -22.68
CA PHE A 163 -14.59 -7.76 -22.96
C PHE A 163 -13.83 -9.09 -23.00
N SER A 164 -13.48 -9.49 -24.22
CA SER A 164 -12.47 -10.51 -24.50
C SER A 164 -11.08 -9.96 -24.13
N LEU A 165 -10.29 -10.80 -23.45
CA LEU A 165 -8.87 -10.70 -23.11
C LEU A 165 -8.23 -9.28 -23.01
N LYS A 166 -7.99 -8.85 -21.77
CA LYS A 166 -6.65 -8.75 -21.15
C LYS A 166 -6.80 -8.42 -19.67
N LYS A 167 -6.27 -9.28 -18.79
CA LYS A 167 -6.12 -9.03 -17.35
C LYS A 167 -5.28 -7.75 -17.14
N THR A 168 -5.91 -6.62 -16.87
CA THR A 168 -5.24 -5.50 -16.21
C THR A 168 -5.64 -5.54 -14.73
N PRO A 169 -4.68 -5.73 -13.80
CA PRO A 169 -4.98 -5.65 -12.38
C PRO A 169 -5.23 -4.19 -12.01
N LEU A 170 -6.32 -3.95 -11.30
CA LEU A 170 -6.66 -2.66 -10.69
C LEU A 170 -5.54 -2.27 -9.72
N LEU A 171 -4.77 -1.24 -10.08
CA LEU A 171 -3.76 -0.64 -9.21
C LEU A 171 -4.39 0.51 -8.44
N LEU A 172 -4.52 0.34 -7.13
CA LEU A 172 -4.97 1.39 -6.22
C LEU A 172 -3.77 1.87 -5.42
N ASN A 173 -3.20 3.02 -5.82
CA ASN A 173 -2.10 3.66 -5.10
C ASN A 173 -2.60 4.21 -3.75
N VAL A 174 -1.81 4.00 -2.70
CA VAL A 174 -2.10 4.36 -1.30
C VAL A 174 -1.02 5.27 -0.75
#